data_AF-A0A1Y2LLJ4-F1
#
_entry.id   AF-A0A1Y2LLJ4-F1
#
_cell.length_a   1.000
_cell.length_b   1.000
_cell.length_c   1.000
_cell.angle_alpha   90.00
_cell.angle_beta   90.00
_cell.angle_gamma   90.00
#
_symmetry.space_group_name_H-M   'P 1'
#
loop_
_entity.id
_entity.type
_entity.pdbx_description
1 polymer ?
#
loop_
_entity_poly.entity_id
_entity_poly.type
_entity_poly.pdbx_seq_one_letter_code
_entity_poly.pdbx_strand_id
1 'polypeptide(L)'
;MGQGYAKAKNKGCTLWATMHSDDSKAGQPFTPSQTSAHSDYVQLYDLMKWAYVTKSAKKSSKCDMGNGKDIYGLQGILEAKGISANKRDWECVRITHSDPEDKSANINDQTYTNPRTEETVRVTGAIFQFAINAKDGVLVVAKLYGPAHQANYRRPPVPVEELPVLRSLSDITWLAWRPYHDKDVKLKHVIMWSVVNGGTQRLVAAALEDMSEKPLNDADETLKPYPWN
;
A
#
# COMPACT_ATOMS: atom_id res chain seq x y z
N MET A 1 -19.99 -14.58 12.70
CA MET A 1 -19.38 -13.44 11.99
C MET A 1 -19.47 -12.09 12.73
N GLY A 2 -20.40 -11.90 13.68
CA GLY A 2 -20.65 -10.59 14.31
C GLY A 2 -19.47 -9.89 15.01
N GLN A 3 -18.67 -10.59 15.84
CA GLN A 3 -17.60 -9.93 16.61
C GLN A 3 -16.46 -9.39 15.72
N GLY A 4 -16.05 -10.15 14.70
CA GLY A 4 -14.98 -9.72 13.77
C GLY A 4 -15.40 -8.52 12.92
N TYR A 5 -16.64 -8.54 12.41
CA TYR A 5 -17.20 -7.42 11.65
C TYR A 5 -17.39 -6.17 12.52
N ALA A 6 -17.94 -6.30 13.73
CA ALA A 6 -18.08 -5.17 14.66
C ALA A 6 -16.73 -4.55 15.02
N LYS A 7 -15.70 -5.37 15.26
CA LYS A 7 -14.33 -4.88 15.49
C LYS A 7 -13.78 -4.12 14.28
N ALA A 8 -14.02 -4.62 13.06
CA ALA A 8 -13.60 -3.94 11.83
C ALA A 8 -14.35 -2.61 11.62
N LYS A 9 -15.66 -2.58 11.89
CA LYS A 9 -16.48 -1.35 11.86
C LYS A 9 -15.96 -0.30 12.82
N ASN A 10 -15.65 -0.68 14.06
CA ASN A 10 -15.07 0.23 15.05
C ASN A 10 -13.73 0.79 14.57
N LYS A 11 -12.86 -0.05 13.99
CA LYS A 11 -11.60 0.42 13.38
C LYS A 11 -11.85 1.39 12.22
N GLY A 12 -12.86 1.14 11.39
CA GLY A 12 -13.28 2.04 10.32
C GLY A 12 -13.74 3.40 10.85
N CYS A 13 -14.55 3.42 11.92
CA CYS A 13 -14.96 4.66 12.59
C CYS A 13 -13.77 5.43 13.17
N THR A 14 -12.82 4.72 13.80
CA THR A 14 -11.58 5.35 14.29
C THR A 14 -10.78 5.96 13.14
N LEU A 15 -10.55 5.22 12.06
CA LEU A 15 -9.82 5.72 10.89
C LEU A 15 -10.52 6.93 10.26
N TRP A 16 -11.85 6.89 10.12
CA TRP A 16 -12.61 8.01 9.60
C TRP A 16 -12.46 9.26 10.46
N ALA A 17 -12.56 9.12 11.78
CA ALA A 17 -12.37 10.22 12.71
C ALA A 17 -10.94 10.79 12.63
N THR A 18 -9.91 9.94 12.56
CA THR A 18 -8.52 10.41 12.45
C THR A 18 -8.21 11.10 11.13
N MET A 19 -8.85 10.67 10.03
CA MET A 19 -8.72 11.35 8.72
C MET A 19 -9.31 12.77 8.72
N HIS A 20 -10.20 13.10 9.66
CA HIS A 20 -10.85 14.42 9.79
C HIS A 20 -10.35 15.23 10.99
N SER A 21 -9.37 14.73 11.73
CA SER A 21 -8.77 15.44 12.84
C SER A 21 -7.44 16.09 12.44
N ASP A 22 -6.96 17.00 13.29
CA ASP A 22 -5.56 17.43 13.20
C ASP A 22 -4.60 16.26 13.46
N ASP A 23 -3.36 16.45 13.04
CA ASP A 23 -2.31 15.44 13.09
C ASP A 23 -2.05 14.90 14.50
N SER A 24 -2.05 15.76 15.52
CA SER A 24 -1.79 15.34 16.90
C SER A 24 -2.92 14.45 17.45
N LYS A 25 -4.17 14.80 17.18
CA LYS A 25 -5.33 13.98 17.52
C LYS A 25 -5.38 12.69 16.71
N ALA A 26 -4.97 12.73 15.44
CA ALA A 26 -4.92 11.56 14.59
C ALA A 26 -3.92 10.49 15.08
N GLY A 27 -2.86 10.91 15.78
CA GLY A 27 -1.86 10.01 16.38
C GLY A 27 -2.32 9.30 17.66
N GLN A 28 -3.29 9.88 18.39
CA GLN A 28 -3.70 9.34 19.70
C GLN A 28 -4.31 7.92 19.64
N PRO A 29 -5.11 7.55 18.63
CA PRO A 29 -5.72 6.22 18.55
C PRO A 29 -4.76 5.11 18.12
N PHE A 30 -3.49 5.42 17.80
CA PHE A 30 -2.50 4.39 17.50
C PHE A 30 -2.14 3.57 18.74
N THR A 31 -1.53 2.41 18.51
CA THR A 31 -1.08 1.52 19.60
C THR A 31 0.39 1.19 19.38
N PRO A 32 1.32 1.75 20.18
CA PRO A 32 1.08 2.75 21.24
C PRO A 32 0.57 4.10 20.69
N SER A 33 -0.07 4.90 21.55
CA SER A 33 -0.48 6.27 21.19
C SER A 33 0.74 7.08 20.77
N GLN A 34 0.57 7.89 19.73
CA GLN A 34 1.62 8.75 19.19
C GLN A 34 1.27 10.22 19.40
N THR A 35 2.28 11.07 19.53
CA THR A 35 2.09 12.53 19.63
C THR A 35 1.54 13.16 18.34
N SER A 36 1.66 12.43 17.23
CA SER A 36 1.39 12.85 15.86
C SER A 36 1.05 11.62 15.01
N ALA A 37 0.24 11.79 13.95
CA ALA A 37 0.04 10.75 12.93
C ALA A 37 1.07 10.83 11.80
N HIS A 38 1.91 11.86 11.82
CA HIS A 38 2.95 12.10 10.85
C HIS A 38 4.02 11.02 10.92
N SER A 39 4.49 10.61 9.75
CA SER A 39 5.59 9.65 9.65
C SER A 39 6.90 10.27 10.14
N ASP A 40 7.67 9.51 10.91
CA ASP A 40 9.07 9.84 11.20
C ASP A 40 9.97 9.73 9.94
N TYR A 41 9.46 9.08 8.87
CA TYR A 41 10.19 8.80 7.64
C TYR A 41 9.70 9.73 6.52
N VAL A 42 10.45 10.79 6.28
CA VAL A 42 10.05 11.84 5.34
C VAL A 42 10.96 11.95 4.12
N GLN A 43 12.16 11.34 4.17
CA GLN A 43 13.13 11.41 3.09
C GLN A 43 13.17 10.10 2.32
N LEU A 44 13.28 10.16 0.99
CA LEU A 44 13.50 8.96 0.16
C LEU A 44 14.75 8.18 0.60
N TYR A 45 15.75 8.87 1.13
CA TYR A 45 16.94 8.26 1.69
C TYR A 45 16.65 7.35 2.89
N ASP A 46 15.53 7.54 3.60
CA ASP A 46 15.14 6.64 4.70
C ASP A 46 14.82 5.24 4.19
N LEU A 47 14.31 5.08 2.96
CA LEU A 47 14.19 3.76 2.33
C LEU A 47 15.57 3.09 2.22
N MET A 48 16.57 3.81 1.72
CA MET A 48 17.92 3.27 1.54
C MET A 48 18.60 2.91 2.87
N LYS A 49 18.45 3.75 3.90
CA LYS A 49 18.97 3.45 5.26
C LYS A 49 18.45 2.12 5.79
N TRP A 50 17.18 1.83 5.52
CA TRP A 50 16.54 0.57 5.91
C TRP A 50 16.60 -0.49 4.80
N ALA A 51 17.61 -0.45 3.93
CA ALA A 51 17.86 -1.43 2.86
C ALA A 51 16.69 -1.70 1.91
N TYR A 52 15.79 -0.72 1.75
CA TYR A 52 14.80 -0.74 0.70
C TYR A 52 15.40 -0.23 -0.62
N VAL A 53 15.21 -1.00 -1.67
CA VAL A 53 15.57 -0.65 -3.05
C VAL A 53 14.32 -0.25 -3.81
N THR A 54 14.33 0.94 -4.39
CA THR A 54 13.25 1.45 -5.25
C THR A 54 13.60 1.25 -6.71
N LYS A 55 12.67 0.69 -7.48
CA LYS A 55 12.77 0.52 -8.92
C LYS A 55 11.53 1.05 -9.61
N SER A 56 11.72 2.02 -10.50
CA SER A 56 10.69 2.39 -11.48
C SER A 56 10.82 1.52 -12.73
N ALA A 57 9.70 1.04 -13.26
CA ALA A 57 9.71 0.28 -14.50
C ALA A 57 10.06 1.20 -15.69
N LYS A 58 11.28 1.08 -16.23
CA LYS A 58 11.76 1.88 -17.37
C LYS A 58 10.97 1.68 -18.67
N LYS A 59 10.11 0.65 -18.77
CA LYS A 59 9.22 0.38 -19.92
C LYS A 59 7.83 -0.02 -19.43
N SER A 60 6.82 0.70 -19.92
CA SER A 60 5.46 0.90 -19.38
C SER A 60 4.47 -0.27 -19.45
N SER A 61 4.88 -1.49 -19.81
CA SER A 61 3.89 -2.57 -20.04
C SER A 61 3.24 -3.14 -18.78
N LYS A 62 3.79 -2.87 -17.59
CA LYS A 62 3.29 -3.45 -16.31
C LYS A 62 2.29 -2.57 -15.56
N CYS A 63 2.00 -1.38 -16.07
CA CYS A 63 1.10 -0.38 -15.48
C CYS A 63 -0.09 -0.09 -16.40
N ASP A 64 -0.70 -1.14 -16.94
CA ASP A 64 -1.84 -1.02 -17.82
C ASP A 64 -3.15 -1.13 -17.03
N MET A 65 -3.94 -0.06 -17.03
CA MET A 65 -5.20 0.00 -16.30
C MET A 65 -6.36 -0.68 -17.06
N GLY A 66 -6.16 -1.15 -18.30
CA GLY A 66 -7.20 -1.74 -19.13
C GLY A 66 -7.86 -2.98 -18.54
N ASN A 67 -8.81 -3.58 -19.28
CA ASN A 67 -9.67 -4.70 -18.84
C ASN A 67 -9.35 -6.07 -19.47
N GLY A 68 -8.16 -6.26 -20.03
CA GLY A 68 -7.67 -7.47 -20.66
C GLY A 68 -7.03 -8.46 -19.67
N LYS A 69 -6.41 -9.51 -20.22
CA LYS A 69 -5.66 -10.51 -19.44
C LYS A 69 -4.35 -9.90 -18.93
N ASP A 70 -4.03 -10.13 -17.65
CA ASP A 70 -2.81 -9.67 -16.98
C ASP A 70 -2.68 -8.14 -16.74
N ILE A 71 -3.80 -7.42 -16.71
CA ILE A 71 -3.86 -5.97 -16.46
C ILE A 71 -4.79 -5.62 -15.28
N TYR A 72 -4.77 -4.38 -14.79
CA TYR A 72 -5.40 -4.04 -13.51
C TYR A 72 -6.94 -4.11 -13.52
N GLY A 73 -7.59 -4.01 -14.68
CA GLY A 73 -9.06 -4.05 -14.77
C GLY A 73 -9.74 -2.84 -14.13
N LEU A 74 -9.03 -1.70 -14.05
CA LEU A 74 -9.51 -0.48 -13.39
C LEU A 74 -10.01 0.57 -14.40
N GLN A 75 -9.89 0.34 -15.70
CA GLN A 75 -10.19 1.34 -16.72
C GLN A 75 -11.61 1.91 -16.57
N GLY A 76 -12.62 1.04 -16.43
CA GLY A 76 -14.01 1.48 -16.33
C GLY A 76 -14.27 2.39 -15.13
N ILE A 77 -13.78 2.02 -13.94
CA ILE A 77 -13.95 2.83 -12.72
C ILE A 77 -13.15 4.13 -12.79
N LEU A 78 -11.94 4.10 -13.34
CA LEU A 78 -11.11 5.29 -13.48
C LEU A 78 -11.76 6.29 -14.43
N GLU A 79 -12.16 5.85 -15.62
CA GLU A 79 -12.80 6.70 -16.63
C GLU A 79 -14.13 7.28 -16.12
N ALA A 80 -14.93 6.49 -15.41
CA ALA A 80 -16.18 6.96 -14.77
C ALA A 80 -15.93 8.05 -13.71
N LYS A 81 -14.75 8.08 -13.09
CA LYS A 81 -14.32 9.13 -12.15
C LYS A 81 -13.53 10.26 -12.83
N GLY A 82 -13.43 10.27 -14.16
CA GLY A 82 -12.67 11.26 -14.92
C GLY A 82 -11.15 11.12 -14.76
N ILE A 83 -10.67 9.95 -14.33
CA ILE A 83 -9.25 9.64 -14.14
C ILE A 83 -8.75 8.91 -15.39
N SER A 84 -7.56 9.29 -15.87
CA SER A 84 -6.96 8.67 -17.04
C SER A 84 -6.59 7.21 -16.79
N ALA A 85 -7.09 6.31 -17.64
CA ALA A 85 -6.65 4.92 -17.73
C ALA A 85 -5.50 4.73 -18.75
N ASN A 86 -5.05 5.80 -19.42
CA ASN A 86 -3.99 5.72 -20.41
C ASN A 86 -2.67 5.32 -19.75
N LYS A 87 -2.11 4.18 -20.12
CA LYS A 87 -0.83 3.67 -19.58
C LYS A 87 0.35 4.65 -19.57
N ARG A 88 0.32 5.71 -20.40
CA ARG A 88 1.35 6.76 -20.41
C ARG A 88 1.26 7.71 -19.21
N ASP A 89 0.09 7.79 -18.58
CA ASP A 89 -0.15 8.60 -17.39
C ASP A 89 0.17 7.83 -16.09
N TRP A 90 0.60 6.57 -16.19
CA TRP A 90 0.88 5.68 -15.06
C TRP A 90 2.36 5.27 -14.97
N GLU A 91 2.93 5.41 -13.77
CA GLU A 91 4.26 4.93 -13.43
C GLU A 91 4.19 3.76 -12.45
N CYS A 92 4.94 2.69 -12.74
CA CYS A 92 5.05 1.53 -11.87
C CYS A 92 6.28 1.65 -10.98
N VAL A 93 6.07 1.71 -9.68
CA VAL A 93 7.13 1.77 -8.66
C VAL A 93 7.12 0.48 -7.86
N ARG A 94 8.28 -0.15 -7.71
CA ARG A 94 8.48 -1.32 -6.85
C ARG A 94 9.51 -0.98 -5.79
N ILE A 95 9.15 -1.21 -4.52
CA ILE A 95 10.03 -1.05 -3.37
C ILE A 95 10.25 -2.42 -2.75
N THR A 96 11.50 -2.85 -2.60
CA THR A 96 11.85 -4.16 -2.04
C THR A 96 12.82 -4.07 -0.88
N HIS A 97 12.58 -4.82 0.19
CA HIS A 97 13.51 -4.94 1.32
C HIS A 97 14.53 -6.07 1.04
N SER A 98 15.40 -5.80 0.08
CA SER A 98 16.48 -6.66 -0.44
C SER A 98 17.08 -5.95 -1.66
N ASP A 99 18.30 -6.29 -2.05
CA ASP A 99 18.82 -5.92 -3.36
C ASP A 99 18.52 -7.01 -4.40
N PRO A 100 17.52 -6.80 -5.29
CA PRO A 100 17.23 -7.73 -6.37
C PRO A 100 18.27 -7.77 -7.52
N GLU A 101 19.20 -6.81 -7.61
CA GLU A 101 20.28 -6.85 -8.61
C GLU A 101 21.55 -7.52 -8.09
N ASP A 102 21.68 -7.71 -6.78
CA ASP A 102 22.77 -8.51 -6.22
C ASP A 102 22.57 -9.98 -6.58
N LYS A 103 23.18 -10.39 -7.70
CA LYS A 103 23.22 -11.77 -8.18
C LYS A 103 24.24 -12.63 -7.43
N SER A 104 25.08 -12.02 -6.60
CA SER A 104 26.16 -12.71 -5.89
C SER A 104 25.71 -13.29 -4.56
N ALA A 105 24.66 -12.73 -3.94
CA ALA A 105 24.11 -13.20 -2.68
C ALA A 105 22.69 -13.79 -2.85
N ASN A 106 22.44 -14.94 -2.25
CA ASN A 106 21.08 -15.41 -2.02
C ASN A 106 20.37 -14.41 -1.10
N ILE A 107 19.08 -14.14 -1.32
CA ILE A 107 18.32 -13.23 -0.47
C ILE A 107 18.31 -13.63 1.02
N ASN A 108 18.52 -14.91 1.33
CA ASN A 108 18.64 -15.39 2.70
C ASN A 108 19.92 -14.93 3.41
N ASP A 109 20.94 -14.57 2.64
CA ASP A 109 22.27 -14.16 3.10
C ASP A 109 22.46 -12.63 3.02
N GLN A 110 21.53 -11.92 2.39
CA GLN A 110 21.57 -10.46 2.31
C GLN A 110 21.29 -9.82 3.67
N THR A 111 22.13 -8.86 4.03
CA THR A 111 22.08 -8.14 5.31
C THR A 111 22.17 -6.64 5.12
N TYR A 112 21.85 -5.89 6.18
CA TYR A 112 22.07 -4.45 6.26
C TYR A 112 22.35 -4.04 7.71
N THR A 113 22.96 -2.88 7.88
CA THR A 113 23.17 -2.28 9.21
C THR A 113 21.88 -1.61 9.68
N ASN A 114 21.32 -2.05 10.80
CA ASN A 114 20.15 -1.46 11.40
C ASN A 114 20.45 -0.01 11.82
N PRO A 115 19.75 1.01 11.27
CA PRO A 115 20.05 2.41 11.58
C PRO A 115 19.82 2.83 13.03
N ARG A 116 19.14 2.01 13.85
CA ARG A 116 18.87 2.31 15.26
C ARG A 116 19.82 1.60 16.22
N THR A 117 20.26 0.38 15.90
CA THR A 117 21.08 -0.45 16.80
C THR A 117 22.51 -0.65 16.31
N GLU A 118 22.81 -0.27 15.06
CA GLU A 118 24.08 -0.50 14.37
C GLU A 118 24.42 -1.98 14.16
N GLU A 119 23.52 -2.90 14.52
CA GLU A 119 23.68 -4.33 14.32
C GLU A 119 23.46 -4.71 12.86
N THR A 120 24.25 -5.68 12.38
CA THR A 120 24.01 -6.32 11.09
C THR A 120 22.83 -7.28 11.21
N VAL A 121 21.75 -6.99 10.49
CA VAL A 121 20.51 -7.79 10.49
C VAL A 121 20.14 -8.21 9.08
N ARG A 122 19.27 -9.22 8.93
CA ARG A 122 18.92 -9.75 7.62
C ARG A 122 17.79 -8.98 6.94
N VAL A 123 17.85 -8.91 5.62
CA VAL A 123 16.74 -8.38 4.83
C VAL A 123 15.57 -9.36 4.83
N THR A 124 14.35 -8.85 4.74
CA THR A 124 13.14 -9.69 4.84
C THR A 124 12.62 -10.14 3.48
N GLY A 125 13.01 -9.46 2.39
CA GLY A 125 12.43 -9.63 1.07
C GLY A 125 11.02 -9.08 0.91
N ALA A 126 10.63 -8.09 1.71
CA ALA A 126 9.35 -7.40 1.55
C ALA A 126 9.21 -6.84 0.13
N ILE A 127 7.98 -6.84 -0.41
CA ILE A 127 7.68 -6.33 -1.75
C ILE A 127 6.45 -5.44 -1.68
N PHE A 128 6.64 -4.17 -2.05
CA PHE A 128 5.58 -3.22 -2.30
C PHE A 128 5.59 -2.86 -3.78
N GLN A 129 4.44 -2.93 -4.44
CA GLN A 129 4.30 -2.53 -5.83
C GLN A 129 3.16 -1.53 -5.96
N PHE A 130 3.44 -0.41 -6.60
CA PHE A 130 2.53 0.70 -6.81
C PHE A 130 2.36 0.99 -8.30
N ALA A 131 1.17 1.39 -8.70
CA ALA A 131 0.93 2.11 -9.93
C ALA A 131 0.49 3.53 -9.58
N ILE A 132 1.17 4.54 -10.12
CA ILE A 132 1.03 5.93 -9.73
C ILE A 132 0.61 6.76 -10.94
N ASN A 133 -0.52 7.45 -10.84
CA ASN A 133 -0.96 8.48 -11.77
C ASN A 133 -0.84 9.83 -11.08
N ALA A 134 0.28 10.51 -11.33
CA ALA A 134 0.55 11.83 -10.77
C ALA A 134 -0.36 12.92 -11.36
N LYS A 135 -0.77 12.77 -12.62
CA LYS A 135 -1.64 13.74 -13.30
C LYS A 135 -2.98 13.89 -12.59
N ASP A 136 -3.57 12.76 -12.18
CA ASP A 136 -4.90 12.74 -11.57
C ASP A 136 -4.88 12.60 -10.05
N GLY A 137 -3.71 12.35 -9.45
CA GLY A 137 -3.57 12.24 -7.99
C GLY A 137 -3.94 10.85 -7.46
N VAL A 138 -3.58 9.78 -8.16
CA VAL A 138 -4.01 8.41 -7.82
C VAL A 138 -2.82 7.50 -7.59
N LEU A 139 -2.89 6.70 -6.53
CA LEU A 139 -1.93 5.64 -6.23
C LEU A 139 -2.69 4.31 -6.02
N VAL A 140 -2.30 3.29 -6.77
CA VAL A 140 -2.82 1.93 -6.65
C VAL A 140 -1.76 1.06 -5.99
N VAL A 141 -2.08 0.44 -4.86
CA VAL A 141 -1.25 -0.57 -4.21
C VAL A 141 -1.56 -1.93 -4.84
N ALA A 142 -0.68 -2.37 -5.73
CA ALA A 142 -0.80 -3.59 -6.53
C ALA A 142 -0.31 -4.85 -5.80
N LYS A 143 0.75 -4.71 -4.99
CA LYS A 143 1.29 -5.80 -4.16
C LYS A 143 1.67 -5.27 -2.80
N LEU A 144 1.27 -6.02 -1.78
CA LEU A 144 1.54 -5.74 -0.37
C LEU A 144 2.05 -7.00 0.32
N TYR A 145 3.34 -7.29 0.17
CA TYR A 145 4.01 -8.34 0.91
C TYR A 145 4.94 -7.72 1.94
N GLY A 146 4.38 -7.34 3.09
CA GLY A 146 5.11 -6.62 4.14
C GLY A 146 6.23 -7.43 4.80
N PRO A 147 7.14 -6.78 5.54
CA PRO A 147 8.31 -7.42 6.16
C PRO A 147 7.96 -8.62 7.04
N ALA A 148 6.99 -8.48 7.95
CA ALA A 148 6.58 -9.57 8.86
C ALA A 148 6.05 -10.79 8.11
N HIS A 149 5.40 -10.61 6.95
CA HIS A 149 4.92 -11.73 6.14
C HIS A 149 6.08 -12.40 5.39
N GLN A 150 6.91 -11.62 4.70
CA GLN A 150 8.01 -12.14 3.87
C GLN A 150 9.16 -12.76 4.69
N ALA A 151 9.37 -12.27 5.93
CA ALA A 151 10.32 -12.82 6.88
C ALA A 151 10.15 -14.32 7.12
N ASN A 152 8.91 -14.83 7.14
CA ASN A 152 8.61 -16.25 7.36
C ASN A 152 9.07 -17.16 6.22
N TYR A 153 9.31 -16.60 5.03
CA TYR A 153 9.76 -17.35 3.85
C TYR A 153 11.29 -17.32 3.70
N ARG A 154 12.01 -16.63 4.59
CA ARG A 154 13.47 -16.71 4.65
C ARG A 154 13.92 -18.03 5.29
N ARG A 155 15.15 -18.43 5.02
CA ARG A 155 15.76 -19.65 5.56
C ARG A 155 17.09 -19.31 6.26
N PRO A 156 17.15 -19.35 7.60
CA PRO A 156 16.02 -19.47 8.53
C PRO A 156 15.09 -18.24 8.46
N PRO A 157 13.85 -18.30 8.98
CA PRO A 157 12.98 -17.13 9.07
C PRO A 157 13.66 -15.95 9.78
N VAL A 158 13.34 -14.72 9.38
CA VAL A 158 13.87 -13.51 10.06
C VAL A 158 13.05 -13.28 11.34
N PRO A 159 13.70 -13.17 12.51
CA PRO A 159 12.98 -12.96 13.77
C PRO A 159 12.33 -11.57 13.85
N VAL A 160 11.34 -11.42 14.71
CA VAL A 160 10.50 -10.20 14.79
C VAL A 160 11.34 -8.97 15.19
N GLU A 161 12.35 -9.21 16.01
CA GLU A 161 13.29 -8.23 16.56
C GLU A 161 14.19 -7.64 15.46
N GLU A 162 14.45 -8.39 14.40
CA GLU A 162 15.26 -7.96 13.24
C GLU A 162 14.41 -7.25 12.15
N LEU A 163 13.08 -7.19 12.30
CA LEU A 163 12.24 -6.54 11.30
C LEU A 163 12.51 -5.02 11.24
N PRO A 164 12.59 -4.42 10.04
CA PRO A 164 12.81 -2.99 9.92
C PRO A 164 11.70 -2.22 10.63
N VAL A 165 12.04 -1.08 11.24
CA VAL A 165 11.04 -0.20 11.86
C VAL A 165 10.21 0.51 10.78
N LEU A 166 10.87 0.92 9.68
CA LEU A 166 10.21 1.36 8.47
C LEU A 166 9.54 0.16 7.78
N ARG A 167 8.32 -0.18 8.20
CA ARG A 167 7.57 -1.34 7.68
C ARG A 167 6.08 -1.09 7.50
N SER A 168 5.57 0.04 7.96
CA SER A 168 4.16 0.37 7.83
C SER A 168 3.84 0.66 6.35
N LEU A 169 2.63 0.30 5.91
CA LEU A 169 2.21 0.61 4.54
C LEU A 169 2.10 2.12 4.32
N SER A 170 1.64 2.88 5.32
CA SER A 170 1.49 4.33 5.22
C SER A 170 2.82 5.01 4.95
N ASP A 171 3.89 4.64 5.66
CA ASP A 171 5.22 5.23 5.47
C ASP A 171 5.78 4.90 4.08
N ILE A 172 5.71 3.63 3.67
CA ILE A 172 6.21 3.21 2.35
C ILE A 172 5.40 3.86 1.23
N THR A 173 4.09 4.00 1.39
CA THR A 173 3.20 4.67 0.42
C THR A 173 3.51 6.16 0.34
N TRP A 174 3.70 6.82 1.49
CA TRP A 174 4.09 8.22 1.55
C TRP A 174 5.44 8.45 0.85
N LEU A 175 6.43 7.63 1.15
CA LEU A 175 7.75 7.71 0.52
C LEU A 175 7.68 7.43 -0.99
N ALA A 176 6.81 6.53 -1.45
CA ALA A 176 6.55 6.32 -2.87
C ALA A 176 5.89 7.54 -3.54
N TRP A 177 5.02 8.26 -2.84
CA TRP A 177 4.33 9.46 -3.35
C TRP A 177 5.16 10.75 -3.24
N ARG A 178 6.12 10.80 -2.32
CA ARG A 178 6.93 11.99 -2.00
C ARG A 178 7.51 12.72 -3.23
N PRO A 179 8.08 12.05 -4.26
CA PRO A 179 8.64 12.74 -5.43
C PRO A 179 7.62 13.56 -6.23
N TYR A 180 6.33 13.21 -6.12
CA TYR A 180 5.23 13.93 -6.76
C TYR A 180 4.69 15.04 -5.85
N HIS A 181 4.59 14.77 -4.55
CA HIS A 181 4.26 15.80 -3.56
C HIS A 181 5.23 16.98 -3.61
N ASP A 182 6.54 16.73 -3.74
CA ASP A 182 7.56 17.79 -3.86
C ASP A 182 7.41 18.65 -5.12
N LYS A 183 6.56 18.24 -6.07
CA LYS A 183 6.18 18.99 -7.27
C LYS A 183 4.77 19.57 -7.16
N ASP A 184 4.25 19.71 -5.94
CA ASP A 184 2.90 20.20 -5.61
C ASP A 184 1.76 19.33 -6.18
N VAL A 185 2.02 18.03 -6.39
CA VAL A 185 0.97 17.09 -6.81
C VAL A 185 0.22 16.56 -5.60
N LYS A 186 -1.09 16.81 -5.55
CA LYS A 186 -1.97 16.35 -4.48
C LYS A 186 -2.42 14.91 -4.70
N LEU A 187 -2.22 14.06 -3.68
CA LEU A 187 -2.80 12.73 -3.64
C LEU A 187 -4.30 12.84 -3.31
N LYS A 188 -5.15 12.28 -4.17
CA LYS A 188 -6.61 12.30 -4.03
C LYS A 188 -7.17 10.90 -3.71
N HIS A 189 -6.57 9.86 -4.29
CA HIS A 189 -7.09 8.50 -4.18
C HIS A 189 -5.96 7.49 -3.92
N VAL A 190 -6.19 6.62 -2.93
CA VAL A 190 -5.38 5.42 -2.70
C VAL A 190 -6.27 4.20 -2.90
N ILE A 191 -5.90 3.33 -3.84
CA ILE A 191 -6.68 2.15 -4.22
C ILE A 191 -5.90 0.90 -3.80
N MET A 192 -6.51 0.03 -3.00
CA MET A 192 -5.97 -1.30 -2.72
C MET A 192 -6.47 -2.26 -3.78
N TRP A 193 -5.57 -2.73 -4.67
CA TRP A 193 -5.95 -3.59 -5.78
C TRP A 193 -5.88 -5.08 -5.41
N SER A 194 -6.87 -5.84 -5.89
CA SER A 194 -6.95 -7.31 -5.78
C SER A 194 -6.66 -7.83 -4.36
N VAL A 195 -7.56 -7.51 -3.42
CA VAL A 195 -7.46 -8.00 -2.05
C VAL A 195 -7.73 -9.49 -2.02
N VAL A 196 -6.68 -10.31 -1.87
CA VAL A 196 -6.76 -11.78 -1.83
C VAL A 196 -6.81 -12.38 -0.43
N ASN A 197 -6.70 -11.55 0.63
CA ASN A 197 -6.82 -12.03 2.00
C ASN A 197 -8.28 -12.42 2.29
N GLY A 198 -8.56 -13.72 2.45
CA GLY A 198 -9.91 -14.22 2.68
C GLY A 198 -10.58 -13.71 3.97
N GLY A 199 -9.81 -13.23 4.95
CA GLY A 199 -10.37 -12.52 6.11
C GLY A 199 -10.88 -11.14 5.73
N THR A 200 -10.08 -10.36 4.99
CA THR A 200 -10.46 -9.04 4.49
C THR A 200 -11.62 -9.13 3.49
N GLN A 201 -11.60 -10.08 2.55
CA GLN A 201 -12.68 -10.29 1.59
C GLN A 201 -14.03 -10.52 2.28
N ARG A 202 -14.05 -11.33 3.35
CA ARG A 202 -15.27 -11.55 4.15
C ARG A 202 -15.77 -10.29 4.84
N LEU A 203 -14.88 -9.43 5.31
CA LEU A 203 -15.25 -8.15 5.91
C LEU A 203 -15.81 -7.17 4.87
N VAL A 204 -15.22 -7.14 3.66
CA VAL A 204 -15.72 -6.32 2.54
C VAL A 204 -17.09 -6.81 2.09
N ALA A 205 -17.29 -8.11 1.93
CA ALA A 205 -18.58 -8.68 1.56
C ALA A 205 -19.67 -8.33 2.59
N ALA A 206 -19.39 -8.51 3.89
CA ALA A 206 -20.31 -8.14 4.95
C ALA A 206 -20.65 -6.64 4.96
N ALA A 207 -19.67 -5.77 4.65
CA ALA A 207 -19.91 -4.33 4.53
C ALA A 207 -20.80 -3.97 3.33
N LEU A 208 -20.60 -4.63 2.18
CA LEU A 208 -21.42 -4.43 0.99
C LEU A 208 -22.87 -4.92 1.18
N GLU A 209 -23.06 -6.04 1.87
CA GLU A 209 -24.38 -6.54 2.26
C GLU A 209 -25.12 -5.53 3.16
N ASP A 210 -24.46 -5.02 4.21
CA ASP A 210 -24.99 -3.97 5.12
C ASP A 210 -25.29 -2.65 4.39
N MET A 211 -24.62 -2.38 3.26
CA MET A 211 -24.90 -1.23 2.40
C MET A 211 -26.06 -1.47 1.42
N SER A 212 -26.23 -2.70 0.92
CA SER A 212 -27.27 -3.03 -0.07
C SER A 212 -28.70 -2.88 0.46
N GLU A 213 -28.87 -2.86 1.79
CA GLU A 213 -30.12 -2.53 2.46
C GLU A 213 -30.44 -1.01 2.45
N LYS A 214 -29.50 -0.17 2.00
CA LYS A 214 -29.67 1.28 1.86
C LYS A 214 -29.71 1.66 0.37
N PRO A 215 -30.57 2.60 -0.03
CA PRO A 215 -30.57 3.09 -1.41
C PRO A 215 -29.18 3.66 -1.76
N LEU A 216 -28.61 3.19 -2.86
CA LEU A 216 -27.38 3.75 -3.42
C LEU A 216 -27.67 5.14 -3.98
N ASN A 217 -26.69 6.04 -3.92
CA ASN A 217 -26.80 7.32 -4.61
C ASN A 217 -26.53 7.10 -6.11
N ASP A 218 -27.04 7.96 -7.00
CA ASP A 218 -26.92 7.80 -8.47
C ASP A 218 -25.49 7.51 -8.98
N ALA A 219 -24.47 8.07 -8.33
CA ALA A 219 -23.07 7.83 -8.67
C ALA A 219 -22.60 6.39 -8.39
N ASP A 220 -23.20 5.71 -7.41
CA ASP A 220 -22.87 4.35 -7.01
C ASP A 220 -23.70 3.30 -7.78
N GLU A 221 -24.86 3.67 -8.34
CA GLU A 221 -25.63 2.80 -9.24
C GLU A 221 -24.85 2.46 -10.52
N THR A 222 -23.95 3.35 -10.95
CA THR A 222 -23.07 3.12 -12.11
C THR A 222 -21.95 2.11 -11.81
N LEU A 223 -21.70 1.80 -10.53
CA LEU A 223 -20.68 0.88 -10.07
C LEU A 223 -21.29 -0.48 -9.72
N LYS A 224 -21.91 -1.18 -10.68
CA LYS A 224 -22.33 -2.57 -10.40
C LYS A 224 -21.09 -3.46 -10.18
N PRO A 225 -21.15 -4.41 -9.24
CA PRO A 225 -20.04 -5.30 -8.97
C PRO A 225 -19.77 -6.22 -10.18
N TYR A 226 -18.49 -6.39 -10.51
CA TYR A 226 -18.00 -7.37 -11.47
C TYR A 226 -18.25 -8.81 -10.96
N PRO A 227 -18.49 -9.82 -11.83
CA PRO A 227 -18.57 -9.74 -13.29
C PRO A 227 -19.93 -9.25 -13.77
N TRP A 228 -19.88 -8.37 -14.77
CA TRP A 228 -21.06 -7.95 -15.51
C TRP A 228 -21.51 -9.14 -16.36
N ASN A 229 -22.73 -9.62 -16.12
CA ASN A 229 -23.39 -10.63 -16.95
C ASN A 229 -23.46 -10.19 -18.41
#